data_AF-A0A401QG33-F1
#
_entry.id   AF-A0A401QG33-F1
#
_cell.length_a   1.000
_cell.length_b   1.000
_cell.length_c   1.000
_cell.angle_alpha   90.00
_cell.angle_beta   90.00
_cell.angle_gamma   90.00
#
_symmetry.space_group_name_H-M   'P 1'
#
loop_
_entity.id
_entity.type
_entity.pdbx_description
1 polymer ?
#
loop_
_entity_poly.entity_id
_entity_poly.type
_entity_poly.pdbx_seq_one_letter_code
_entity_poly.pdbx_strand_id
1 'polypeptide(L)'
;LTVIVKMASQVRQNYHKDCEDAVNKQINVELYSSYVYLSMSSYFDRDDVALRHFAEFFKEQSHEEWEHAEKLMEFQNKRGGCFVLEDIKKPEQDEWGNGLEAMQRALQM
;
A
#
# COMPACT_ATOMS: atom_id res chain seq x y z
N LEU A 1 32.87 -23.45 -2.63
CA LEU A 1 31.75 -22.52 -2.35
C LEU A 1 30.75 -23.26 -1.47
N THR A 2 30.57 -22.82 -0.22
CA THR A 2 29.55 -23.39 0.66
C THR A 2 28.19 -22.84 0.23
N VAL A 3 27.31 -23.70 -0.26
CA VAL A 3 25.90 -23.35 -0.48
C VAL A 3 25.28 -23.19 0.89
N ILE A 4 25.06 -21.96 1.34
CA ILE A 4 24.22 -21.69 2.52
C ILE A 4 22.79 -21.99 2.09
N VAL A 5 22.30 -23.18 2.44
CA VAL A 5 20.87 -23.49 2.35
C VAL A 5 20.18 -22.63 3.39
N LYS A 6 19.43 -21.61 2.96
CA LYS A 6 18.55 -20.85 3.85
C LYS A 6 17.52 -21.83 4.42
N MET A 7 17.71 -22.25 5.67
CA MET A 7 16.71 -23.05 6.37
C MET A 7 15.45 -22.20 6.55
N ALA A 8 14.28 -22.84 6.42
CA ALA A 8 13.01 -22.18 6.69
C ALA A 8 13.00 -21.66 8.14
N SER A 9 12.30 -20.54 8.37
CA SER A 9 12.16 -19.97 9.70
C SER A 9 11.59 -21.00 10.69
N GLN A 10 12.12 -21.03 11.92
CA GLN A 10 11.70 -21.96 12.98
C GLN A 10 10.21 -21.83 13.36
N VAL A 11 9.61 -20.65 13.13
CA VAL A 11 8.19 -20.39 13.45
C VAL A 11 7.26 -20.66 12.26
N ARG A 12 7.81 -21.06 11.10
CA ARG A 12 7.02 -21.26 9.89
C ARG A 12 6.26 -22.59 9.97
N GLN A 13 4.96 -22.51 10.18
CA GLN A 13 4.04 -23.66 10.20
C GLN A 13 2.83 -23.40 9.31
N ASN A 14 2.53 -24.34 8.40
CA ASN A 14 1.39 -24.27 7.47
C ASN A 14 1.28 -22.92 6.73
N TYR A 15 2.43 -22.36 6.32
CA TYR A 15 2.50 -21.12 5.56
C TYR A 15 3.14 -21.38 4.20
N HIS A 16 2.29 -21.62 3.21
CA HIS A 16 2.73 -21.99 1.86
C HIS A 16 3.47 -20.82 1.20
N LYS A 17 4.38 -21.12 0.26
CA LYS A 17 5.15 -20.09 -0.45
C LYS A 17 4.24 -19.13 -1.22
N ASP A 18 3.20 -19.65 -1.86
CA ASP A 18 2.23 -18.82 -2.60
C ASP A 18 1.48 -17.85 -1.68
N CYS A 19 1.21 -18.23 -0.43
CA CYS A 19 0.60 -17.32 0.55
C CYS A 19 1.56 -16.19 0.93
N GLU A 20 2.82 -16.52 1.16
CA GLU A 20 3.86 -15.52 1.45
C GLU A 20 4.02 -14.53 0.28
N ASP A 21 4.02 -15.03 -0.95
CA ASP A 21 4.13 -14.19 -2.16
C ASP A 21 2.89 -13.32 -2.36
N ALA A 22 1.69 -13.87 -2.13
CA ALA A 22 0.46 -13.11 -2.19
C ALA A 22 0.42 -11.99 -1.13
N VAL A 23 0.90 -12.26 0.09
CA VAL A 23 1.01 -11.22 1.15
C VAL A 23 2.03 -10.15 0.78
N ASN A 24 3.18 -10.52 0.21
CA ASN A 24 4.16 -9.53 -0.28
C ASN A 24 3.55 -8.64 -1.39
N LYS A 25 2.82 -9.25 -2.32
CA LYS A 25 2.11 -8.51 -3.37
C LYS A 25 1.07 -7.58 -2.77
N GLN A 26 0.28 -8.04 -1.81
CA GLN A 26 -0.75 -7.23 -1.16
C GLN A 26 -0.13 -6.05 -0.41
N ILE A 27 0.97 -6.24 0.31
CA ILE A 27 1.71 -5.14 0.95
C ILE A 27 2.06 -4.05 -0.06
N ASN A 28 2.54 -4.41 -1.25
CA ASN A 28 2.85 -3.43 -2.29
C ASN A 28 1.59 -2.74 -2.85
N VAL A 29 0.47 -3.46 -2.94
CA VAL A 29 -0.83 -2.87 -3.32
C VAL A 29 -1.27 -1.83 -2.28
N GLU A 30 -1.23 -2.12 -0.98
CA GLU A 30 -1.63 -1.16 0.05
C GLU A 30 -0.71 0.07 0.06
N LEU A 31 0.60 -0.12 -0.11
CA LEU A 31 1.55 0.99 -0.23
C LEU A 31 1.31 1.85 -1.47
N TYR A 32 0.96 1.23 -2.61
CA TYR A 32 0.58 1.96 -3.82
C TYR A 32 -0.73 2.73 -3.62
N SER A 33 -1.74 2.11 -3.01
CA SER A 33 -3.01 2.77 -2.69
C SER A 33 -2.81 3.96 -1.76
N SER A 34 -1.98 3.81 -0.72
CA SER A 34 -1.57 4.91 0.16
C SER A 34 -0.94 6.06 -0.63
N TYR A 35 -0.07 5.75 -1.61
CA TYR A 35 0.59 6.76 -2.44
C TYR A 35 -0.37 7.47 -3.40
N VAL A 36 -1.35 6.74 -3.96
CA VAL A 36 -2.41 7.32 -4.78
C VAL A 36 -3.28 8.28 -3.96
N TYR A 37 -3.71 7.87 -2.76
CA TYR A 37 -4.48 8.75 -1.87
C TYR A 37 -3.69 9.97 -1.41
N LEU A 38 -2.37 9.84 -1.19
CA LEU A 38 -1.51 10.97 -0.90
C LEU A 38 -1.47 11.98 -2.07
N SER A 39 -1.45 11.48 -3.32
CA SER A 39 -1.53 12.33 -4.51
C SER A 39 -2.88 13.06 -4.60
N MET A 40 -3.99 12.35 -4.37
CA MET A 40 -5.34 12.97 -4.31
C MET A 40 -5.42 14.06 -3.24
N SER A 41 -4.93 13.77 -2.03
CA SER A 41 -4.89 14.73 -0.93
C SER A 41 -4.12 15.99 -1.31
N SER A 42 -2.92 15.81 -1.87
CA SER A 42 -2.05 16.90 -2.31
C SER A 42 -2.69 17.75 -3.40
N TYR A 43 -3.44 17.14 -4.32
CA TYR A 43 -4.18 17.85 -5.37
C TYR A 43 -5.29 18.73 -4.81
N PHE A 44 -6.12 18.20 -3.90
CA PHE A 44 -7.23 18.97 -3.32
C PHE A 44 -6.79 20.08 -2.37
N ASP A 45 -5.55 20.01 -1.86
CA ASP A 45 -4.93 21.03 -1.00
C ASP A 45 -4.29 22.20 -1.77
N ARG A 46 -4.17 22.11 -3.10
CA ARG A 46 -3.66 23.21 -3.93
C ARG A 46 -4.53 24.45 -3.83
N ASP A 47 -3.93 25.63 -3.96
CA ASP A 47 -4.62 26.92 -3.88
C ASP A 47 -5.65 27.13 -5.02
N ASP A 48 -5.42 26.50 -6.17
CA ASP A 48 -6.30 26.57 -7.33
C ASP A 48 -7.44 25.53 -7.34
N VAL A 49 -7.45 24.59 -6.38
CA VAL A 49 -8.55 23.63 -6.16
C VAL A 49 -9.28 23.91 -4.84
N ALA A 50 -8.52 24.09 -3.76
CA ALA A 50 -8.95 24.57 -2.44
C ALA A 50 -10.13 23.81 -1.80
N LEU A 51 -10.19 22.48 -1.96
CA LEU A 51 -11.21 21.63 -1.36
C LEU A 51 -10.69 20.91 -0.11
N ARG A 52 -10.47 21.69 0.97
CA ARG A 52 -9.85 21.23 2.22
C ARG A 52 -10.39 19.90 2.75
N HIS A 53 -11.70 19.70 2.75
CA HIS A 53 -12.28 18.47 3.31
C HIS A 53 -12.04 17.22 2.45
N PHE A 54 -11.89 17.38 1.14
CA PHE A 54 -11.42 16.29 0.28
C PHE A 54 -9.93 16.00 0.54
N ALA A 55 -9.11 17.04 0.72
CA ALA A 55 -7.71 16.87 1.07
C ALA A 55 -7.54 16.13 2.41
N GLU A 56 -8.30 16.50 3.44
CA GLU A 56 -8.34 15.82 4.74
C GLU A 56 -8.79 14.37 4.60
N PHE A 57 -9.91 14.11 3.92
CA PHE A 57 -10.43 12.76 3.69
C PHE A 57 -9.39 11.85 3.02
N PHE A 58 -8.80 12.26 1.90
CA PHE A 58 -7.82 11.42 1.22
C PHE A 58 -6.50 11.29 1.98
N LYS A 59 -6.15 12.25 2.85
CA LYS A 59 -5.02 12.10 3.75
C LYS A 59 -5.26 11.01 4.78
N GLU A 60 -6.48 10.95 5.35
CA GLU A 60 -6.88 9.89 6.27
C GLU A 60 -6.87 8.53 5.57
N GLN A 61 -7.41 8.43 4.35
CA GLN A 61 -7.36 7.19 3.57
C GLN A 61 -5.92 6.76 3.25
N SER A 62 -5.02 7.70 2.92
CA SER A 62 -3.61 7.41 2.71
C SER A 62 -2.95 6.79 3.95
N HIS A 63 -3.26 7.30 5.14
CA HIS A 63 -2.76 6.75 6.40
C HIS A 63 -3.37 5.37 6.70
N GLU A 64 -4.67 5.17 6.48
CA GLU A 64 -5.33 3.87 6.70
C GLU A 64 -4.69 2.75 5.84
N GLU A 65 -4.42 3.01 4.57
CA GLU A 65 -3.77 2.00 3.71
C GLU A 65 -2.32 1.74 4.11
N TRP A 66 -1.61 2.76 4.60
CA TRP A 66 -0.27 2.56 5.14
C TRP A 66 -0.30 1.66 6.40
N GLU A 67 -1.27 1.87 7.30
CA GLU A 67 -1.48 0.98 8.44
C GLU A 67 -1.87 -0.45 8.01
N HIS A 68 -2.66 -0.62 6.94
CA HIS A 68 -2.96 -1.93 6.38
C HIS A 68 -1.69 -2.64 5.90
N ALA A 69 -0.80 -1.93 5.20
CA ALA A 69 0.50 -2.44 4.77
C ALA A 69 1.34 -2.91 5.98
N GLU A 70 1.44 -2.09 7.03
CA GLU A 70 2.18 -2.45 8.25
C GLU A 70 1.61 -3.70 8.94
N LYS A 71 0.28 -3.79 9.08
CA LYS A 71 -0.39 -4.97 9.66
C LYS A 71 -0.05 -6.25 8.88
N LEU A 72 0.02 -6.16 7.54
CA LEU A 72 0.42 -7.28 6.70
C LEU A 72 1.91 -7.61 6.83
N MET A 73 2.80 -6.62 6.93
CA MET A 73 4.23 -6.83 7.20
C MET A 73 4.45 -7.53 8.54
N GLU A 74 3.75 -7.11 9.59
CA GLU A 74 3.77 -7.78 10.88
C GLU A 74 3.27 -9.22 10.77
N PHE A 75 2.15 -9.45 10.08
CA PHE A 75 1.59 -10.78 9.87
C PHE A 75 2.58 -11.70 9.14
N GLN A 76 3.22 -11.20 8.07
CA GLN A 76 4.24 -11.90 7.31
C GLN A 76 5.37 -12.42 8.22
N ASN A 77 5.89 -11.53 9.09
CA ASN A 77 6.93 -11.86 10.05
C ASN A 77 6.44 -12.86 11.13
N LYS A 78 5.21 -12.67 11.66
CA LYS A 78 4.59 -13.58 12.63
C LYS A 78 4.44 -15.01 12.09
N ARG A 79 4.25 -15.18 10.78
CA ARG A 79 4.14 -16.49 10.11
C ARG A 79 5.49 -17.09 9.68
N GLY A 80 6.60 -16.42 9.96
CA GLY A 80 7.94 -16.86 9.54
C GLY A 80 8.18 -16.72 8.04
N GLY A 81 7.44 -15.83 7.38
CA GLY A 81 7.75 -15.34 6.04
C GLY A 81 8.81 -14.25 6.08
N CYS A 82 9.26 -13.82 4.91
CA CYS A 82 10.10 -12.66 4.72
C CYS A 82 9.35 -11.63 3.86
N PHE A 83 9.24 -10.41 4.38
CA PHE A 83 8.78 -9.31 3.55
C PHE A 83 9.87 -8.95 2.53
N VAL A 84 9.45 -8.67 1.30
CA VAL A 84 10.33 -8.22 0.22
C VAL A 84 9.75 -6.93 -0.33
N LEU A 85 10.48 -5.83 -0.18
CA LEU A 85 10.06 -4.54 -0.72
C LEU A 85 10.28 -4.51 -2.23
N GLU A 86 9.28 -4.00 -2.93
CA GLU A 86 9.32 -3.73 -4.36
C GLU A 86 9.19 -2.23 -4.62
N ASP A 87 9.34 -1.83 -5.87
CA ASP A 87 9.06 -0.46 -6.28
C ASP A 87 7.58 -0.13 -6.03
N ILE A 88 7.34 0.96 -5.31
CA ILE A 88 6.03 1.62 -5.31
C ILE A 88 5.99 2.50 -6.56
N LYS A 89 5.18 2.12 -7.54
CA LYS A 89 5.03 2.90 -8.77
C LYS A 89 4.35 4.23 -8.47
N LYS A 90 4.72 5.27 -9.22
CA LYS A 90 3.99 6.54 -9.16
C LYS A 90 2.53 6.32 -9.59
N PRO A 91 1.57 7.09 -9.04
CA PRO A 91 0.19 7.09 -9.54
C PRO A 91 0.14 7.36 -11.05
N GLU A 92 -0.88 6.81 -11.72
CA GLU A 92 -1.06 6.96 -13.17
C GLU A 92 -1.37 8.42 -13.59
N GLN A 93 -1.90 9.22 -12.67
CA GLN A 93 -2.28 10.61 -12.89
C GLN A 93 -1.87 11.50 -11.71
N ASP A 94 -1.51 12.74 -12.04
CA ASP A 94 -1.14 13.80 -11.08
C ASP A 94 -2.30 14.81 -10.84
N GLU A 95 -3.32 14.77 -11.70
CA GLU A 95 -4.50 15.63 -11.67
C GLU A 95 -5.75 14.78 -11.40
N TRP A 96 -6.63 15.22 -10.50
CA TRP A 96 -7.79 14.42 -10.04
C TRP A 96 -9.15 15.03 -10.37
N GLY A 97 -9.15 16.14 -11.14
CA GLY A 97 -10.36 16.76 -11.65
C GLY A 97 -11.22 17.34 -10.53
N ASN A 98 -12.47 16.89 -10.43
CA ASN A 98 -13.38 17.32 -9.37
C ASN A 98 -13.61 16.21 -8.33
N GLY A 99 -14.30 16.54 -7.24
CA GLY A 99 -14.58 15.58 -6.18
C GLY A 99 -15.33 14.32 -6.64
N LEU A 100 -16.21 14.41 -7.64
CA LEU A 100 -16.92 13.22 -8.16
C LEU A 100 -15.95 12.27 -8.86
N GLU A 101 -15.09 12.80 -9.73
CA GLU A 101 -14.09 12.01 -10.46
C GLU A 101 -13.11 11.34 -9.50
N ALA A 102 -12.59 12.08 -8.52
CA ALA A 102 -11.69 11.51 -7.51
C ALA A 102 -12.34 10.40 -6.69
N MET A 103 -13.60 10.58 -6.25
CA MET A 103 -14.33 9.53 -5.51
C MET A 103 -14.63 8.31 -6.37
N GLN A 104 -14.92 8.50 -7.67
CA GLN A 104 -15.09 7.38 -8.60
C GLN A 104 -13.79 6.61 -8.80
N ARG A 105 -12.65 7.31 -8.83
CA ARG A 105 -11.32 6.66 -8.87
C ARG A 105 -11.05 5.89 -7.59
N ALA A 106 -11.28 6.51 -6.42
CA ALA A 106 -11.13 5.85 -5.13
C ALA A 106 -11.99 4.58 -5.00
N LEU A 107 -13.21 4.58 -5.55
CA LEU A 107 -14.10 3.41 -5.55
C LEU A 107 -13.61 2.26 -6.46
N GLN A 108 -12.80 2.56 -7.47
CA GLN A 108 -12.27 1.57 -8.42
C GLN A 108 -10.94 0.96 -7.97
N MET A 109 -10.30 1.54 -6.95
CA MET A 109 -9.11 0.99 -6.32
C MET A 109 -9.48 -0.22 -5.46
#